data_AF-A0AA88X3Z5-F1
#
_entry.id   AF-A0AA88X3Z5-F1
#
_cell.length_a   1.000
_cell.length_b   1.000
_cell.length_c   1.000
_cell.angle_alpha   90.00
_cell.angle_beta   90.00
_cell.angle_gamma   90.00
#
_symmetry.space_group_name_H-M   'P 1'
#
loop_
_entity.id
_entity.type
_entity.pdbx_description
1 polymer ?
#
loop_
_entity_poly.entity_id
_entity_poly.type
_entity_poly.pdbx_seq_one_letter_code
_entity_poly.pdbx_strand_id
1 'polypeptide(L)'
;MLWEDPLSFKQERFLDSDVDFRGQDFELLPFGAGRRMCPGLPLGIKQVQLIVATYLIHSFEWLLPNDEDPLLLDMNEKFGITLQKDQHLLLIPKQKMIIELYPSSIADTSMNVTPLSPEGSNLFFPLVVLSLISFIFIKRLSSQRSPLPPGPYAWPIVGNLFQVGKVLLHVRLASLAKVHGPLMSIRLGQRLLVIASSPAAAAEVLKTHDRTLSGRYVSHPLRVKGSKLHNLALALYDESDDGWRSVRAIYRRELFSAKAIESQVELREKKVRELMHFLISKEGETIKIREIVYTAAFNMLSNMLFSMDFEDFEGKGIGEGMRQYQTKYIQTAAVPQLSDLFPILGTWDYQGMYSKLMPIFYQICAAWSDIVKERRKTNMDVSRRRDFLDALIEKGFIDEQINPLLQ
;
A
#
# COMPACT_ATOMS: atom_id res chain seq x y z
N MET A 1 -9.78 -12.03 3.11
CA MET A 1 -10.17 -13.13 2.20
C MET A 1 -9.27 -14.30 2.50
N LEU A 2 -9.74 -15.53 2.32
CA LEU A 2 -8.95 -16.75 2.43
C LEU A 2 -8.98 -17.42 1.08
N TRP A 3 -7.95 -17.19 0.26
CA TRP A 3 -7.77 -17.92 -0.99
C TRP A 3 -7.24 -19.33 -0.70
N GLU A 4 -7.55 -20.28 -1.58
CA GLU A 4 -6.91 -21.59 -1.62
C GLU A 4 -5.43 -21.45 -1.98
N ASP A 5 -4.55 -22.20 -1.31
CA ASP A 5 -3.09 -22.11 -1.46
C ASP A 5 -2.56 -20.66 -1.60
N PRO A 6 -2.79 -19.79 -0.60
CA PRO A 6 -2.57 -18.35 -0.73
C PRO A 6 -1.07 -17.97 -0.73
N LEU A 7 -0.19 -18.93 -0.44
CA LEU A 7 1.27 -18.79 -0.48
C LEU A 7 1.88 -19.36 -1.77
N SER A 8 1.06 -19.99 -2.63
CA SER A 8 1.50 -20.56 -3.91
C SER A 8 1.25 -19.56 -5.04
N PHE A 9 2.27 -19.35 -5.87
CA PHE A 9 2.15 -18.59 -7.10
C PHE A 9 1.38 -19.42 -8.14
N LYS A 10 0.11 -19.07 -8.33
CA LYS A 10 -0.82 -19.69 -9.29
C LYS A 10 -1.36 -18.59 -10.20
N GLN A 11 -0.91 -18.52 -11.46
CA GLN A 11 -1.30 -17.45 -12.40
C GLN A 11 -2.73 -17.67 -12.91
N GLU A 12 -3.05 -18.93 -13.14
CA GLU A 12 -4.31 -19.51 -13.61
C GLU A 12 -5.48 -19.33 -12.64
N ARG A 13 -5.23 -18.89 -11.39
CA ARG A 13 -6.23 -18.64 -10.33
C ARG A 13 -7.44 -17.80 -10.76
N PHE A 14 -7.26 -16.92 -11.76
CA PHE A 14 -8.30 -16.00 -12.25
C PHE A 14 -8.58 -16.13 -13.76
N LEU A 15 -8.01 -17.11 -14.47
CA LEU A 15 -8.18 -17.21 -15.93
C LEU A 15 -9.62 -17.55 -16.34
N ASP A 16 -10.27 -18.45 -15.60
CA ASP A 16 -11.65 -18.87 -15.82
C ASP A 16 -12.60 -18.38 -14.70
N SER A 17 -12.32 -17.19 -14.14
CA SER A 17 -13.07 -16.61 -13.02
C SER A 17 -13.82 -15.34 -13.41
N ASP A 18 -15.08 -15.23 -13.01
CA ASP A 18 -15.89 -14.02 -13.17
C ASP A 18 -15.50 -12.86 -12.22
N VAL A 19 -14.55 -13.07 -11.30
CA VAL A 19 -14.16 -12.11 -10.26
C VAL A 19 -13.51 -10.84 -10.83
N ASP A 20 -14.14 -9.69 -10.59
CA ASP A 20 -13.61 -8.38 -10.95
C ASP A 20 -12.76 -7.71 -9.85
N PHE A 21 -11.93 -6.75 -10.27
CA PHE A 21 -11.15 -5.88 -9.38
C PHE A 21 -11.76 -4.47 -9.24
N ARG A 22 -12.96 -4.26 -9.77
CA ARG A 22 -13.67 -2.95 -9.82
C ARG A 22 -14.37 -2.65 -8.49
N GLY A 23 -14.24 -3.55 -7.51
CA GLY A 23 -14.75 -3.39 -6.15
C GLY A 23 -16.25 -3.63 -6.02
N GLN A 24 -16.82 -4.45 -6.93
CA GLN A 24 -18.09 -5.13 -6.67
C GLN A 24 -17.85 -6.55 -6.12
N ASP A 25 -16.76 -7.21 -6.52
CA ASP A 25 -16.40 -8.53 -6.03
C ASP A 25 -15.46 -8.44 -4.82
N PHE A 26 -15.98 -8.85 -3.66
CA PHE A 26 -15.28 -8.74 -2.38
C PHE A 26 -14.23 -9.85 -2.16
N GLU A 27 -13.87 -10.56 -3.23
CA GLU A 27 -12.75 -11.52 -3.31
C GLU A 27 -11.45 -10.90 -3.83
N LEU A 28 -11.53 -9.75 -4.50
CA LEU A 28 -10.37 -9.07 -5.08
C LEU A 28 -10.53 -7.53 -5.02
N LEU A 29 -9.95 -6.91 -3.99
CA LEU A 29 -10.10 -5.47 -3.72
C LEU A 29 -8.77 -4.67 -3.77
N PRO A 30 -7.96 -4.74 -4.85
CA PRO A 30 -6.65 -4.09 -4.91
C PRO A 30 -6.69 -2.57 -4.74
N PHE A 31 -7.84 -1.95 -5.03
CA PHE A 31 -8.10 -0.52 -4.87
C PHE A 31 -9.20 -0.22 -3.81
N GLY A 32 -9.62 -1.22 -3.04
CA GLY A 32 -10.71 -1.11 -2.07
C GLY A 32 -12.11 -1.00 -2.70
N ALA A 33 -13.13 -0.76 -1.86
CA ALA A 33 -14.53 -0.66 -2.25
C ALA A 33 -15.26 0.50 -1.56
N GLY A 34 -16.52 0.73 -1.93
CA GLY A 34 -17.42 1.74 -1.35
C GLY A 34 -16.94 3.18 -1.48
N ARG A 35 -17.40 4.08 -0.59
CA ARG A 35 -16.99 5.49 -0.52
C ARG A 35 -15.48 5.67 -0.70
N ARG A 36 -14.65 4.92 0.03
CA ARG A 36 -13.19 5.09 0.13
C ARG A 36 -12.37 4.35 -0.93
N MET A 37 -13.00 3.71 -1.91
CA MET A 37 -12.34 3.13 -3.09
C MET A 37 -11.33 4.13 -3.72
N CYS A 38 -10.15 3.67 -4.14
CA CYS A 38 -9.12 4.53 -4.73
C CYS A 38 -9.67 5.26 -5.97
N PRO A 39 -9.53 6.60 -6.07
CA PRO A 39 -9.96 7.30 -7.28
C PRO A 39 -9.03 7.03 -8.47
N GLY A 40 -7.78 6.62 -8.22
CA GLY A 40 -6.77 6.31 -9.23
C GLY A 40 -6.85 4.92 -9.86
N LEU A 41 -7.86 4.10 -9.52
CA LEU A 41 -8.07 2.77 -10.13
C LEU A 41 -7.99 2.80 -11.68
N PRO A 42 -8.66 3.74 -12.41
CA PRO A 42 -8.62 3.74 -13.87
C PRO A 42 -7.22 4.01 -14.45
N LEU A 43 -6.44 4.87 -13.78
CA LEU A 43 -5.06 5.14 -14.16
C LEU A 43 -4.17 3.93 -13.85
N GLY A 44 -4.29 3.36 -12.65
CA GLY A 44 -3.49 2.23 -12.21
C GLY A 44 -3.65 1.00 -13.11
N ILE A 45 -4.87 0.68 -13.53
CA ILE A 45 -5.13 -0.40 -14.50
C ILE A 45 -4.44 -0.11 -15.84
N LYS A 46 -4.59 1.10 -16.38
CA LYS A 46 -3.96 1.48 -17.66
C LYS A 46 -2.43 1.46 -17.56
N GLN A 47 -1.85 1.90 -16.45
CA GLN A 47 -0.41 1.81 -16.20
C GLN A 47 0.05 0.36 -16.08
N VAL A 48 -0.59 -0.48 -15.27
CA VAL A 48 -0.22 -1.89 -15.11
C VAL A 48 -0.36 -2.67 -16.42
N GLN A 49 -1.46 -2.48 -17.16
CA GLN A 49 -1.64 -3.11 -18.48
C GLN A 49 -0.51 -2.72 -19.44
N LEU A 50 -0.17 -1.44 -19.51
CA LEU A 50 0.91 -0.95 -20.36
C LEU A 50 2.28 -1.47 -19.92
N ILE A 51 2.55 -1.45 -18.60
CA ILE A 51 3.79 -1.90 -17.97
C ILE A 51 4.01 -3.41 -18.15
N VAL A 52 2.97 -4.22 -17.97
CA VAL A 52 3.07 -5.68 -18.09
C VAL A 52 3.05 -6.12 -19.56
N ALA A 53 2.09 -5.66 -20.36
CA ALA A 53 1.94 -6.14 -21.73
C ALA A 53 3.12 -5.73 -22.61
N THR A 54 3.48 -4.44 -22.64
CA THR A 54 4.47 -3.94 -23.62
C THR A 54 5.92 -4.19 -23.18
N TYR A 55 6.22 -4.09 -21.89
CA TYR A 55 7.60 -4.23 -21.40
C TYR A 55 7.90 -5.65 -20.91
N LEU A 56 7.07 -6.22 -20.04
CA LEU A 56 7.39 -7.52 -19.44
C LEU A 56 7.10 -8.70 -20.38
N ILE A 57 6.02 -8.67 -21.15
CA ILE A 57 5.57 -9.87 -21.89
C ILE A 57 5.96 -9.81 -23.37
N HIS A 58 5.62 -8.74 -24.09
CA HIS A 58 5.69 -8.73 -25.55
C HIS A 58 7.12 -8.62 -26.10
N SER A 59 7.94 -7.71 -25.57
CA SER A 59 9.17 -7.25 -26.24
C SER A 59 10.45 -7.96 -25.79
N PHE A 60 10.45 -8.55 -24.59
CA PHE A 60 11.64 -9.14 -23.97
C PHE A 60 11.37 -10.55 -23.44
N GLU A 61 12.41 -11.37 -23.54
CA GLU A 61 12.64 -12.55 -22.71
C GLU A 61 13.43 -12.09 -21.47
N TRP A 62 13.11 -12.65 -20.31
CA TRP A 62 13.74 -12.27 -19.04
C TRP A 62 14.48 -13.46 -18.49
N LEU A 63 15.80 -13.32 -18.36
CA LEU A 63 16.67 -14.32 -17.77
C LEU A 63 16.97 -13.93 -16.32
N LEU A 64 17.18 -14.92 -15.46
CA LEU A 64 17.72 -14.70 -14.13
C LEU A 64 19.26 -14.67 -14.20
N PRO A 65 19.94 -13.82 -13.40
CA PRO A 65 21.38 -13.88 -13.26
C PRO A 65 21.84 -15.29 -12.85
N ASN A 66 22.99 -15.72 -13.37
CA ASN A 66 23.61 -17.02 -13.08
C ASN A 66 22.73 -18.26 -13.40
N ASP A 67 21.71 -18.11 -14.27
CA ASP A 67 20.74 -19.15 -14.60
C ASP A 67 20.04 -19.74 -13.35
N GLU A 68 19.80 -18.90 -12.33
CA GLU A 68 19.06 -19.29 -11.12
C GLU A 68 17.66 -19.84 -11.45
N ASP A 69 17.24 -20.88 -10.74
CA ASP A 69 15.90 -21.47 -10.90
C ASP A 69 14.83 -20.48 -10.40
N PRO A 70 13.84 -20.09 -11.24
CA PRO A 70 12.72 -19.23 -10.83
C PRO A 70 11.94 -19.73 -9.61
N LEU A 71 11.93 -21.04 -9.34
CA LEU A 71 11.27 -21.64 -8.18
C LEU A 71 12.03 -21.40 -6.87
N LEU A 72 13.32 -21.05 -6.94
CA LEU A 72 14.16 -20.74 -5.78
C LEU A 72 14.22 -19.24 -5.46
N LEU A 73 13.51 -18.40 -6.21
CA LEU A 73 13.44 -16.96 -5.96
C LEU A 73 12.89 -16.67 -4.56
N ASP A 74 13.61 -15.83 -3.81
CA ASP A 74 13.16 -15.35 -2.50
C ASP A 74 11.88 -14.52 -2.63
N MET A 75 10.74 -15.07 -2.20
CA MET A 75 9.43 -14.40 -2.18
C MET A 75 9.08 -13.77 -0.83
N ASN A 76 10.05 -13.62 0.09
CA ASN A 76 9.82 -12.96 1.38
C ASN A 76 9.37 -11.49 1.19
N GLU A 77 8.52 -11.04 2.11
CA GLU A 77 7.97 -9.68 2.10
C GLU A 77 8.56 -8.77 3.18
N LYS A 78 8.68 -7.49 2.84
CA LYS A 78 8.93 -6.41 3.79
C LYS A 78 7.61 -5.71 4.11
N PHE A 79 7.33 -5.58 5.42
CA PHE A 79 6.14 -4.88 5.91
C PHE A 79 6.16 -3.38 5.52
N GLY A 80 5.01 -2.89 5.03
CA GLY A 80 4.82 -1.50 4.60
C GLY A 80 3.35 -1.21 4.26
N ILE A 81 3.08 -0.02 3.70
CA ILE A 81 1.73 0.34 3.22
C ILE A 81 1.31 -0.50 2.00
N THR A 82 2.29 -0.83 1.15
CA THR A 82 2.18 -1.89 0.14
C THR A 82 3.10 -3.02 0.52
N LEU A 83 2.71 -4.26 0.22
CA LEU A 83 3.61 -5.41 0.32
C LEU A 83 4.69 -5.30 -0.77
N GLN A 84 5.93 -5.59 -0.40
CA GLN A 84 7.09 -5.46 -1.27
C GLN A 84 7.99 -6.67 -1.05
N LYS A 85 8.57 -7.23 -2.13
CA LYS A 85 9.63 -8.24 -2.00
C LYS A 85 10.78 -7.64 -1.19
N ASP A 86 11.30 -8.39 -0.23
CA ASP A 86 12.36 -7.94 0.67
C ASP A 86 13.66 -7.69 -0.09
N GLN A 87 14.10 -8.69 -0.86
CA GLN A 87 15.17 -8.55 -1.83
C GLN A 87 14.66 -8.04 -3.17
N HIS A 88 15.48 -7.29 -3.91
CA HIS A 88 15.11 -6.84 -5.26
C HIS A 88 15.03 -8.03 -6.23
N LEU A 89 14.07 -8.01 -7.16
CA LEU A 89 14.11 -8.90 -8.31
C LEU A 89 15.12 -8.34 -9.32
N LEU A 90 16.16 -9.14 -9.59
CA LEU A 90 17.16 -8.89 -10.61
C LEU A 90 16.78 -9.70 -11.85
N LEU A 91 16.85 -9.09 -13.03
CA LEU A 91 16.60 -9.75 -14.31
C LEU A 91 17.62 -9.26 -15.34
N ILE A 92 17.84 -10.05 -16.38
CA ILE A 92 18.58 -9.66 -17.58
C ILE A 92 17.56 -9.59 -18.73
N PRO A 93 17.40 -8.44 -19.42
CA PRO A 93 16.53 -8.33 -20.57
C PRO A 93 17.26 -8.89 -21.79
N LYS A 94 16.52 -9.64 -22.61
CA LYS A 94 16.96 -10.16 -23.91
C LYS A 94 15.87 -9.87 -24.93
N GLN A 95 16.19 -9.24 -26.05
CA GLN A 95 15.18 -8.82 -27.02
C GLN A 95 14.57 -10.04 -27.73
N LYS A 96 13.23 -10.09 -27.80
CA LYS A 96 12.54 -11.16 -28.53
C LYS A 96 12.66 -10.96 -30.03
N MET A 97 13.27 -11.94 -30.70
CA MET A 97 13.00 -12.23 -32.10
C MET A 97 11.66 -12.98 -32.17
N ILE A 98 10.68 -12.47 -32.92
CA ILE A 98 9.31 -13.03 -32.91
C ILE A 98 9.29 -14.40 -33.63
N ILE A 99 9.27 -15.47 -32.84
CA ILE A 99 8.81 -16.81 -33.23
C ILE A 99 8.01 -17.37 -32.04
N GLU A 100 6.81 -17.89 -32.30
CA GLU A 100 5.91 -18.44 -31.27
C GLU A 100 6.28 -19.88 -30.88
N LEU A 101 6.02 -20.28 -29.62
CA LEU A 101 5.21 -21.47 -29.19
C LEU A 101 5.53 -21.94 -27.75
N TYR A 102 4.48 -22.28 -26.99
CA TYR A 102 4.47 -23.07 -25.72
C TYR A 102 4.26 -24.58 -26.08
N PRO A 103 4.43 -25.62 -25.19
CA PRO A 103 3.80 -25.72 -23.85
C PRO A 103 4.56 -26.53 -22.75
N SER A 104 3.83 -27.10 -21.76
CA SER A 104 4.21 -27.38 -20.36
C SER A 104 3.89 -28.82 -19.82
N SER A 105 4.37 -29.20 -18.62
CA SER A 105 3.82 -30.20 -17.62
C SER A 105 4.80 -30.40 -16.42
N ILE A 106 4.49 -30.62 -15.11
CA ILE A 106 3.49 -31.40 -14.30
C ILE A 106 4.01 -32.81 -13.89
N ALA A 107 4.02 -33.30 -12.62
CA ALA A 107 3.75 -32.74 -11.27
C ALA A 107 4.17 -33.70 -10.08
N ASP A 108 4.20 -33.16 -8.83
CA ASP A 108 4.02 -33.77 -7.46
C ASP A 108 4.85 -34.95 -6.88
N THR A 109 5.02 -34.96 -5.53
CA THR A 109 4.79 -36.11 -4.58
C THR A 109 4.84 -35.65 -3.08
N SER A 110 4.27 -36.45 -2.16
CA SER A 110 3.66 -36.08 -0.86
C SER A 110 4.39 -36.40 0.48
N MET A 111 3.74 -36.04 1.60
CA MET A 111 4.15 -36.10 3.03
C MET A 111 4.18 -37.51 3.70
N ASN A 112 4.78 -37.63 4.91
CA ASN A 112 4.10 -38.11 6.15
C ASN A 112 4.93 -37.96 7.47
N VAL A 113 4.34 -38.29 8.64
CA VAL A 113 4.64 -37.71 9.99
C VAL A 113 4.67 -38.76 11.14
N THR A 114 5.14 -38.37 12.37
CA THR A 114 4.87 -38.89 13.76
C THR A 114 5.87 -39.89 14.42
N PRO A 115 5.92 -40.06 15.78
CA PRO A 115 5.66 -39.12 16.92
C PRO A 115 6.56 -39.25 18.23
N LEU A 116 6.29 -38.36 19.21
CA LEU A 116 6.36 -38.50 20.70
C LEU A 116 7.62 -38.11 21.55
N SER A 117 7.40 -38.00 22.88
CA SER A 117 8.04 -37.11 23.90
C SER A 117 8.67 -37.89 25.09
N PRO A 118 8.94 -37.36 26.34
CA PRO A 118 9.06 -35.98 26.89
C PRO A 118 10.30 -35.75 27.82
N GLU A 119 10.40 -34.54 28.45
CA GLU A 119 10.73 -34.25 29.88
C GLU A 119 11.59 -32.97 30.12
N GLY A 120 11.45 -32.35 31.31
CA GLY A 120 12.34 -31.27 31.81
C GLY A 120 11.65 -29.99 32.30
N SER A 121 11.34 -29.90 33.60
CA SER A 121 10.68 -28.75 34.25
C SER A 121 11.66 -27.74 34.87
N ASN A 122 11.27 -26.46 34.98
CA ASN A 122 11.83 -25.53 35.97
C ASN A 122 10.77 -24.50 36.47
N LEU A 123 10.47 -24.53 37.78
CA LEU A 123 9.57 -23.59 38.46
C LEU A 123 10.35 -22.38 38.99
N PHE A 124 10.13 -21.17 38.48
CA PHE A 124 10.45 -19.92 39.22
C PHE A 124 9.59 -18.68 38.85
N PHE A 125 8.50 -18.83 38.10
CA PHE A 125 7.71 -17.70 37.57
C PHE A 125 6.34 -17.34 38.22
N PRO A 126 5.73 -18.09 39.18
CA PRO A 126 4.30 -17.90 39.49
C PRO A 126 3.95 -16.66 40.33
N LEU A 127 4.87 -16.14 41.15
CA LEU A 127 4.53 -15.14 42.18
C LEU A 127 4.28 -13.72 41.63
N VAL A 128 4.99 -13.30 40.58
CA VAL A 128 4.74 -12.01 39.90
C VAL A 128 3.47 -12.06 39.03
N VAL A 129 3.16 -13.24 38.50
CA VAL A 129 1.97 -13.46 37.66
C VAL A 129 0.68 -13.36 38.50
N LEU A 130 0.68 -13.87 39.73
CA LEU A 130 -0.49 -13.84 40.61
C LEU A 130 -0.93 -12.43 41.04
N SER A 131 0.00 -11.50 41.30
CA SER A 131 -0.35 -10.11 41.68
C SER A 131 -0.90 -9.30 40.51
N LEU A 132 -0.40 -9.54 39.29
CA LEU A 132 -0.98 -8.99 38.07
C LEU A 132 -2.40 -9.53 37.84
N ILE A 133 -2.59 -10.86 37.97
CA ILE A 133 -3.89 -11.52 37.76
C ILE A 133 -4.98 -10.94 38.68
N SER A 134 -4.69 -10.65 39.95
CA SER A 134 -5.71 -10.10 40.87
C SER A 134 -6.16 -8.69 40.46
N PHE A 135 -5.24 -7.81 40.09
CA PHE A 135 -5.55 -6.47 39.57
C PHE A 135 -6.38 -6.51 38.28
N ILE A 136 -6.10 -7.50 37.41
CA ILE A 136 -6.84 -7.72 36.17
C ILE A 136 -8.25 -8.27 36.46
N PHE A 137 -8.41 -9.16 37.44
CA PHE A 137 -9.72 -9.70 37.85
C PHE A 137 -10.65 -8.61 38.38
N ILE A 138 -10.14 -7.69 39.20
CA ILE A 138 -10.91 -6.56 39.75
C ILE A 138 -11.46 -5.67 38.62
N LYS A 139 -10.66 -5.36 37.59
CA LYS A 139 -11.17 -4.64 36.39
C LYS A 139 -12.13 -5.48 35.52
N ARG A 140 -12.03 -6.81 35.55
CA ARG A 140 -12.88 -7.71 34.75
C ARG A 140 -14.34 -7.73 35.23
N LEU A 141 -14.55 -7.57 36.55
CA LEU A 141 -15.85 -7.54 37.22
C LEU A 141 -16.69 -6.28 36.91
N SER A 142 -16.08 -5.22 36.35
CA SER A 142 -16.70 -3.89 36.20
C SER A 142 -17.12 -3.53 34.77
N SER A 143 -17.01 -4.42 33.77
CA SER A 143 -17.37 -4.12 32.38
C SER A 143 -18.57 -4.91 31.89
N GLN A 144 -19.72 -4.25 31.74
CA GLN A 144 -20.72 -4.71 30.76
C GLN A 144 -20.04 -4.69 29.39
N ARG A 145 -20.05 -5.81 28.69
CA ARG A 145 -19.47 -5.94 27.35
C ARG A 145 -20.59 -6.15 26.36
N SER A 146 -20.76 -5.20 25.44
CA SER A 146 -21.50 -5.42 24.21
C SER A 146 -20.98 -6.69 23.52
N PRO A 147 -21.84 -7.47 22.84
CA PRO A 147 -21.39 -8.67 22.13
C PRO A 147 -20.38 -8.27 21.06
N LEU A 148 -19.13 -8.70 21.25
CA LEU A 148 -18.06 -8.55 20.26
C LEU A 148 -18.01 -9.79 19.37
N PRO A 149 -17.58 -9.66 18.10
CA PRO A 149 -17.24 -10.82 17.28
C PRO A 149 -16.24 -11.74 18.00
N PRO A 150 -16.28 -13.06 17.76
CA PRO A 150 -15.35 -14.04 18.35
C PRO A 150 -13.88 -13.70 18.04
N GLY A 151 -12.93 -14.26 18.78
CA GLY A 151 -11.52 -13.99 18.52
C GLY A 151 -10.56 -14.69 19.47
N PRO A 152 -9.24 -14.60 19.20
CA PRO A 152 -8.22 -15.19 20.06
C PRO A 152 -8.22 -14.51 21.44
N TYR A 153 -7.94 -15.28 22.49
CA TYR A 153 -7.84 -14.75 23.84
C TYR A 153 -6.85 -13.57 23.90
N ALA A 154 -7.37 -12.38 24.18
CA ALA A 154 -6.60 -11.16 24.32
C ALA A 154 -5.96 -11.10 25.71
N TRP A 155 -4.63 -11.10 25.74
CA TRP A 155 -3.87 -11.02 26.97
C TRP A 155 -4.07 -9.66 27.65
N PRO A 156 -4.03 -9.62 28.99
CA PRO A 156 -4.12 -8.38 29.74
C PRO A 156 -3.07 -7.35 29.31
N ILE A 157 -3.47 -6.09 29.21
CA ILE A 157 -2.65 -4.93 28.76
C ILE A 157 -2.24 -5.03 27.28
N VAL A 158 -1.52 -6.08 26.86
CA VAL A 158 -0.89 -6.22 25.53
C VAL A 158 -1.83 -6.72 24.42
N GLY A 159 -2.98 -7.29 24.78
CA GLY A 159 -3.92 -7.89 23.82
C GLY A 159 -3.33 -9.11 23.13
N ASN A 160 -3.34 -9.11 21.81
CA ASN A 160 -2.88 -10.21 20.96
C ASN A 160 -1.54 -9.92 20.27
N LEU A 161 -0.81 -8.85 20.66
CA LEU A 161 0.44 -8.41 19.98
C LEU A 161 1.43 -9.56 19.72
N PHE A 162 1.63 -10.47 20.68
CA PHE A 162 2.54 -11.61 20.55
C PHE A 162 2.02 -12.72 19.62
N GLN A 163 0.71 -12.92 19.53
CA GLN A 163 0.08 -13.88 18.63
C GLN A 163 0.13 -13.36 17.17
N VAL A 164 -0.12 -12.06 17.02
CA VAL A 164 -0.20 -11.37 15.72
C VAL A 164 1.18 -11.12 15.10
N GLY A 165 2.24 -10.90 15.89
CA GLY A 165 3.62 -10.80 15.39
C GLY A 165 3.90 -9.56 14.52
N LYS A 166 5.13 -9.46 14.02
CA LYS A 166 5.58 -8.36 13.12
C LYS A 166 5.79 -8.77 11.65
N VAL A 167 5.98 -10.06 11.40
CA VAL A 167 6.30 -10.63 10.08
C VAL A 167 5.09 -11.43 9.60
N LEU A 168 4.73 -11.30 8.32
CA LEU A 168 3.58 -11.97 7.68
C LEU A 168 2.26 -11.73 8.45
N LEU A 169 2.02 -10.48 8.87
CA LEU A 169 0.82 -10.07 9.61
C LEU A 169 -0.46 -10.59 8.95
N HIS A 170 -0.56 -10.41 7.64
CA HIS A 170 -1.74 -10.77 6.87
C HIS A 170 -1.97 -12.30 6.85
N VAL A 171 -0.91 -13.12 6.80
CA VAL A 171 -0.97 -14.60 6.90
C VAL A 171 -1.41 -15.04 8.29
N ARG A 172 -0.91 -14.40 9.35
CA ARG A 172 -1.32 -14.70 10.74
C ARG A 172 -2.78 -14.32 11.00
N LEU A 173 -3.23 -13.20 10.45
CA LEU A 173 -4.66 -12.84 10.49
C LEU A 173 -5.52 -13.84 9.71
N ALA A 174 -5.04 -14.32 8.56
CA ALA A 174 -5.72 -15.37 7.80
C ALA A 174 -5.81 -16.70 8.58
N SER A 175 -4.74 -17.14 9.26
CA SER A 175 -4.79 -18.37 10.06
C SER A 175 -5.72 -18.26 11.27
N LEU A 176 -5.75 -17.09 11.93
CA LEU A 176 -6.71 -16.81 13.01
C LEU A 176 -8.16 -16.79 12.51
N ALA A 177 -8.43 -16.24 11.32
CA ALA A 177 -9.76 -16.23 10.72
C ALA A 177 -10.30 -17.63 10.41
N LYS A 178 -9.44 -18.61 10.08
CA LYS A 178 -9.85 -20.02 9.92
C LYS A 178 -10.40 -20.63 11.22
N VAL A 179 -9.95 -20.15 12.38
CA VAL A 179 -10.36 -20.66 13.71
C VAL A 179 -11.51 -19.84 14.31
N HIS A 180 -11.47 -18.53 14.15
CA HIS A 180 -12.41 -17.60 14.80
C HIS A 180 -13.54 -17.13 13.88
N GLY A 181 -13.50 -17.45 12.60
CA GLY A 181 -14.57 -17.16 11.63
C GLY A 181 -14.36 -15.88 10.81
N PRO A 182 -15.34 -15.55 9.95
CA PRO A 182 -15.21 -14.51 8.92
C PRO A 182 -15.18 -13.08 9.44
N LEU A 183 -15.59 -12.85 10.69
CA LEU A 183 -15.54 -11.57 11.37
C LEU A 183 -15.03 -11.81 12.79
N MET A 184 -13.83 -11.31 13.11
CA MET A 184 -13.19 -11.60 14.39
C MET A 184 -12.64 -10.36 15.11
N SER A 185 -12.62 -10.39 16.44
CA SER A 185 -12.07 -9.35 17.30
C SER A 185 -10.62 -9.63 17.68
N ILE A 186 -9.75 -8.65 17.51
CA ILE A 186 -8.34 -8.68 17.94
C ILE A 186 -8.03 -7.41 18.71
N ARG A 187 -7.19 -7.49 19.75
CA ARG A 187 -6.68 -6.32 20.48
C ARG A 187 -5.20 -6.13 20.20
N LEU A 188 -4.78 -4.92 19.84
CA LEU A 188 -3.37 -4.54 19.76
C LEU A 188 -3.10 -3.55 20.90
N GLY A 189 -2.47 -4.03 21.98
CA GLY A 189 -2.50 -3.33 23.26
C GLY A 189 -3.94 -3.26 23.79
N GLN A 190 -4.39 -2.03 24.07
CA GLN A 190 -5.76 -1.73 24.50
C GLN A 190 -6.70 -1.46 23.32
N ARG A 191 -6.18 -1.15 22.12
CA ARG A 191 -6.96 -0.87 20.91
C ARG A 191 -7.70 -2.12 20.44
N LEU A 192 -9.02 -2.03 20.26
CA LEU A 192 -9.83 -3.08 19.62
C LEU A 192 -9.83 -2.89 18.10
N LEU A 193 -9.61 -3.98 17.37
CA LEU A 193 -9.74 -4.10 15.93
C LEU A 193 -10.76 -5.21 15.63
N VAL A 194 -11.57 -5.01 14.60
CA VAL A 194 -12.44 -6.05 14.05
C VAL A 194 -11.94 -6.35 12.63
N ILE A 195 -11.67 -7.62 12.36
CA ILE A 195 -11.08 -8.09 11.11
C ILE A 195 -12.17 -8.82 10.31
N ALA A 196 -12.50 -8.28 9.13
CA ALA A 196 -13.35 -8.94 8.14
C ALA A 196 -12.47 -9.78 7.20
N SER A 197 -12.75 -11.08 7.14
CA SER A 197 -11.89 -12.07 6.47
C SER A 197 -12.57 -12.85 5.35
N SER A 198 -13.88 -12.75 5.17
CA SER A 198 -14.62 -13.28 4.01
C SER A 198 -15.15 -12.16 3.09
N PRO A 199 -15.54 -12.49 1.84
CA PRO A 199 -16.16 -11.51 0.93
C PRO A 199 -17.43 -10.90 1.51
N ALA A 200 -18.32 -11.71 2.10
CA ALA A 200 -19.53 -11.24 2.75
C ALA A 200 -19.23 -10.26 3.91
N ALA A 201 -18.28 -10.58 4.79
CA ALA A 201 -17.89 -9.68 5.88
C ALA A 201 -17.24 -8.38 5.37
N ALA A 202 -16.48 -8.45 4.27
CA ALA A 202 -15.92 -7.27 3.63
C ALA A 202 -17.01 -6.40 2.95
N ALA A 203 -18.02 -7.01 2.33
CA ALA A 203 -19.18 -6.32 1.77
C ALA A 203 -19.97 -5.58 2.85
N GLU A 204 -20.21 -6.22 4.00
CA GLU A 204 -20.89 -5.57 5.13
C GLU A 204 -20.14 -4.32 5.62
N VAL A 205 -18.81 -4.40 5.76
CA VAL A 205 -17.98 -3.27 6.23
C VAL A 205 -17.86 -2.16 5.17
N LEU A 206 -17.61 -2.53 3.91
CA LEU A 206 -17.18 -1.59 2.86
C LEU A 206 -18.32 -1.14 1.92
N LYS A 207 -19.48 -1.80 1.94
CA LYS A 207 -20.64 -1.50 1.07
C LYS A 207 -21.91 -1.30 1.89
N THR A 208 -22.35 -2.28 2.69
CA THR A 208 -23.61 -2.19 3.46
C THR A 208 -23.57 -1.07 4.50
N HIS A 209 -22.49 -0.99 5.27
CA HIS A 209 -22.32 0.00 6.35
C HIS A 209 -21.30 1.11 6.02
N ASP A 210 -21.05 1.35 4.73
CA ASP A 210 -19.97 2.24 4.25
C ASP A 210 -20.08 3.69 4.77
N ARG A 211 -21.30 4.16 5.03
CA ARG A 211 -21.54 5.51 5.58
C ARG A 211 -20.98 5.67 6.99
N THR A 212 -21.08 4.63 7.81
CA THR A 212 -20.63 4.63 9.21
C THR A 212 -19.19 4.16 9.35
N LEU A 213 -18.75 3.24 8.48
CA LEU A 213 -17.45 2.55 8.61
C LEU A 213 -16.37 3.05 7.63
N SER A 214 -16.66 4.05 6.78
CA SER A 214 -15.64 4.66 5.89
C SER A 214 -14.66 5.62 6.57
N GLY A 215 -14.71 5.74 7.89
CA GLY A 215 -13.69 6.46 8.66
C GLY A 215 -12.33 5.77 8.61
N ARG A 216 -11.25 6.53 8.79
CA ARG A 216 -9.87 6.03 8.88
C ARG A 216 -9.28 6.33 10.25
N TYR A 217 -8.54 5.36 10.78
CA TYR A 217 -7.70 5.63 11.94
C TYR A 217 -6.44 6.38 11.49
N VAL A 218 -6.27 7.60 12.00
CA VAL A 218 -5.08 8.42 11.80
C VAL A 218 -4.33 8.47 13.12
N SER A 219 -3.04 8.13 13.09
CA SER A 219 -2.17 8.09 14.26
C SER A 219 -2.16 9.44 15.00
N HIS A 220 -2.17 9.44 16.34
CA HIS A 220 -2.33 10.67 17.13
C HIS A 220 -1.34 11.80 16.80
N PRO A 221 -0.02 11.56 16.61
CA PRO A 221 0.92 12.62 16.23
C PRO A 221 0.66 13.22 14.83
N LEU A 222 -0.10 12.53 13.98
CA LEU A 222 -0.55 13.03 12.67
C LEU A 222 -1.93 13.69 12.72
N ARG A 223 -2.79 13.31 13.67
CA ARG A 223 -4.19 13.76 13.79
C ARG A 223 -4.36 15.14 14.44
N VAL A 224 -3.30 15.76 14.96
CA VAL A 224 -3.38 17.07 15.62
C VAL A 224 -3.94 18.12 14.64
N LYS A 225 -5.08 18.75 14.98
CA LYS A 225 -5.71 19.76 14.12
C LYS A 225 -4.74 20.93 13.89
N GLY A 226 -4.50 21.28 12.62
CA GLY A 226 -3.49 22.27 12.22
C GLY A 226 -2.09 21.71 12.00
N SER A 227 -1.85 20.42 12.27
CA SER A 227 -0.67 19.70 11.78
C SER A 227 -0.60 19.78 10.25
N LYS A 228 0.60 19.99 9.71
CA LYS A 228 0.81 20.06 8.26
C LYS A 228 0.47 18.74 7.54
N LEU A 229 0.49 17.61 8.25
CA LEU A 229 0.11 16.30 7.74
C LEU A 229 -1.37 15.93 7.97
N HIS A 230 -2.05 16.63 8.89
CA HIS A 230 -3.51 16.50 9.05
C HIS A 230 -4.27 17.19 7.91
N ASN A 231 -3.65 18.19 7.28
CA ASN A 231 -4.28 18.99 6.25
C ASN A 231 -4.21 18.29 4.87
N LEU A 232 -5.38 18.12 4.25
CA LEU A 232 -5.62 17.89 2.81
C LEU A 232 -5.14 16.59 2.15
N ALA A 233 -4.15 15.87 2.69
CA ALA A 233 -3.71 14.59 2.11
C ALA A 233 -4.88 13.57 2.08
N LEU A 234 -5.35 13.20 0.88
CA LEU A 234 -6.59 12.43 0.68
C LEU A 234 -6.60 11.08 1.44
N ALA A 235 -5.42 10.50 1.65
CA ALA A 235 -5.22 9.24 2.38
C ALA A 235 -5.31 9.39 3.91
N LEU A 236 -5.07 10.60 4.45
CA LEU A 236 -4.96 10.92 5.88
C LEU A 236 -6.20 11.63 6.46
N TYR A 237 -7.23 11.90 5.65
CA TYR A 237 -8.55 12.29 6.18
C TYR A 237 -9.16 11.18 7.03
N ASP A 238 -9.45 11.46 8.30
CA ASP A 238 -10.08 10.51 9.22
C ASP A 238 -11.57 10.32 8.91
N GLU A 239 -12.31 11.36 8.54
CA GLU A 239 -13.74 11.27 8.22
C GLU A 239 -14.06 11.47 6.73
N SER A 240 -15.18 10.90 6.27
CA SER A 240 -15.66 10.99 4.87
C SER A 240 -16.62 12.17 4.69
N ASP A 241 -16.24 13.32 5.26
CA ASP A 241 -17.01 14.54 5.39
C ASP A 241 -17.04 15.38 4.08
N ASP A 242 -17.58 16.60 4.14
CA ASP A 242 -17.63 17.49 2.97
C ASP A 242 -16.25 18.01 2.55
N GLY A 243 -15.30 18.16 3.47
CA GLY A 243 -13.91 18.48 3.13
C GLY A 243 -13.26 17.38 2.30
N TRP A 244 -13.32 16.13 2.79
CA TRP A 244 -12.83 14.96 2.09
C TRP A 244 -13.54 14.75 0.73
N ARG A 245 -14.87 14.91 0.69
CA ARG A 245 -15.66 14.83 -0.56
C ARG A 245 -15.19 15.86 -1.58
N SER A 246 -14.94 17.10 -1.16
CA SER A 246 -14.50 18.19 -2.03
C SER A 246 -13.12 17.94 -2.62
N VAL A 247 -12.14 17.57 -1.77
CA VAL A 247 -10.79 17.20 -2.23
C VAL A 247 -10.84 16.01 -3.19
N ARG A 248 -11.59 14.96 -2.84
CA ARG A 248 -11.77 13.78 -3.69
C ARG A 248 -12.41 14.09 -5.05
N ALA A 249 -13.34 15.03 -5.10
CA ALA A 249 -13.97 15.46 -6.35
C ALA A 249 -12.96 16.14 -7.29
N ILE A 250 -12.01 16.92 -6.75
CA ILE A 250 -10.92 17.54 -7.52
C ILE A 250 -10.03 16.46 -8.15
N TYR A 251 -9.51 15.50 -7.36
CA TYR A 251 -8.74 14.37 -7.91
C TYR A 251 -9.52 13.59 -8.99
N ARG A 252 -10.80 13.29 -8.75
CA ARG A 252 -11.64 12.54 -9.70
C ARG A 252 -11.91 13.29 -11.00
N ARG A 253 -12.03 14.62 -10.95
CA ARG A 253 -12.32 15.46 -12.12
C ARG A 253 -11.05 15.76 -12.91
N GLU A 254 -10.03 16.27 -12.23
CA GLU A 254 -8.88 16.91 -12.87
C GLU A 254 -7.73 15.93 -13.14
N LEU A 255 -7.56 14.88 -12.31
CA LEU A 255 -6.45 13.91 -12.45
C LEU A 255 -6.90 12.52 -12.95
N PHE A 256 -8.00 11.98 -12.42
CA PHE A 256 -8.42 10.59 -12.65
C PHE A 256 -9.71 10.44 -13.48
N SER A 257 -10.17 11.49 -14.15
CA SER A 257 -11.29 11.37 -15.10
C SER A 257 -10.84 10.64 -16.37
N ALA A 258 -11.78 10.00 -17.08
CA ALA A 258 -11.50 9.38 -18.37
C ALA A 258 -10.83 10.38 -19.32
N LYS A 259 -11.38 11.60 -19.44
CA LYS A 259 -10.81 12.70 -20.21
C LYS A 259 -9.37 13.06 -19.80
N ALA A 260 -9.07 13.17 -18.49
CA ALA A 260 -7.72 13.48 -18.02
C ALA A 260 -6.74 12.36 -18.40
N ILE A 261 -7.11 11.10 -18.21
CA ILE A 261 -6.28 9.94 -18.55
C ILE A 261 -6.12 9.78 -20.08
N GLU A 262 -7.16 9.99 -20.87
CA GLU A 262 -7.14 9.93 -22.33
C GLU A 262 -6.30 11.06 -22.94
N SER A 263 -6.27 12.25 -22.33
CA SER A 263 -5.41 13.35 -22.75
C SER A 263 -3.90 13.05 -22.69
N GLN A 264 -3.51 11.90 -22.15
CA GLN A 264 -2.12 11.46 -21.95
C GLN A 264 -1.77 10.18 -22.73
N VAL A 265 -2.55 9.80 -23.76
CA VAL A 265 -2.25 8.63 -24.62
C VAL A 265 -0.88 8.77 -25.29
N GLU A 266 -0.65 9.85 -26.05
CA GLU A 266 0.61 10.11 -26.76
C GLU A 266 1.84 10.09 -25.84
N LEU A 267 1.68 10.65 -24.64
CA LEU A 267 2.73 10.66 -23.62
C LEU A 267 3.02 9.25 -23.12
N ARG A 268 1.99 8.45 -22.79
CA ARG A 268 2.18 7.06 -22.37
C ARG A 268 2.91 6.24 -23.43
N GLU A 269 2.55 6.40 -24.70
CA GLU A 269 3.26 5.75 -25.80
C GLU A 269 4.70 6.24 -25.95
N LYS A 270 4.96 7.54 -25.76
CA LYS A 270 6.32 8.09 -25.73
C LYS A 270 7.14 7.44 -24.60
N LYS A 271 6.61 7.38 -23.38
CA LYS A 271 7.26 6.73 -22.22
C LYS A 271 7.55 5.25 -22.48
N VAL A 272 6.64 4.55 -23.16
CA VAL A 272 6.83 3.17 -23.60
C VAL A 272 7.99 3.03 -24.57
N ARG A 273 8.07 3.87 -25.61
CA ARG A 273 9.19 3.85 -26.55
C ARG A 273 10.52 4.16 -25.85
N GLU A 274 10.57 5.17 -25.00
CA GLU A 274 11.77 5.53 -24.24
C GLU A 274 12.27 4.40 -23.36
N LEU A 275 11.37 3.74 -22.61
CA LEU A 275 11.77 2.62 -21.77
C LEU A 275 12.04 1.33 -22.57
N MET A 276 11.41 1.10 -23.72
CA MET A 276 11.85 0.03 -24.63
C MET A 276 13.28 0.27 -25.12
N HIS A 277 13.62 1.49 -25.55
CA HIS A 277 14.99 1.84 -25.93
C HIS A 277 15.97 1.69 -24.77
N PHE A 278 15.59 2.08 -23.56
CA PHE A 278 16.42 1.88 -22.37
C PHE A 278 16.67 0.39 -22.09
N LEU A 279 15.65 -0.46 -22.12
CA LEU A 279 15.81 -1.90 -21.91
C LEU A 279 16.65 -2.59 -22.99
N ILE A 280 16.53 -2.16 -24.26
CA ILE A 280 17.42 -2.60 -25.35
C ILE A 280 18.87 -2.18 -25.06
N SER A 281 19.10 -0.95 -24.57
CA SER A 281 20.44 -0.49 -24.19
C SER A 281 21.04 -1.20 -22.95
N LYS A 282 20.26 -2.04 -22.27
CA LYS A 282 20.65 -2.86 -21.11
C LYS A 282 20.62 -4.36 -21.44
N GLU A 283 20.56 -4.74 -22.71
CA GLU A 283 20.58 -6.15 -23.10
C GLU A 283 21.85 -6.86 -22.60
N GLY A 284 21.68 -7.99 -21.93
CA GLY A 284 22.77 -8.71 -21.26
C GLY A 284 23.22 -8.13 -19.91
N GLU A 285 22.77 -6.93 -19.51
CA GLU A 285 23.06 -6.36 -18.19
C GLU A 285 22.06 -6.84 -17.12
N THR A 286 22.54 -7.05 -15.89
CA THR A 286 21.66 -7.33 -14.75
C THR A 286 21.02 -6.05 -14.22
N ILE A 287 19.70 -5.94 -14.32
CA ILE A 287 18.92 -4.76 -13.94
C ILE A 287 17.94 -5.04 -12.80
N LYS A 288 17.64 -3.99 -12.02
CA LYS A 288 16.60 -4.01 -10.99
C LYS A 288 15.26 -3.57 -11.59
N ILE A 289 14.49 -4.51 -12.12
CA ILE A 289 13.22 -4.23 -12.83
C ILE A 289 12.25 -3.34 -12.02
N ARG A 290 12.26 -3.47 -10.69
CA ARG A 290 11.47 -2.63 -9.78
C ARG A 290 11.77 -1.13 -9.90
N GLU A 291 13.05 -0.75 -10.09
CA GLU A 291 13.44 0.65 -10.16
C GLU A 291 12.99 1.27 -11.48
N ILE A 292 13.15 0.52 -12.56
CA ILE A 292 12.72 0.86 -13.91
C ILE A 292 11.19 1.03 -14.00
N VAL A 293 10.43 0.08 -13.45
CA VAL A 293 8.96 0.14 -13.36
C VAL A 293 8.50 1.31 -12.48
N TYR A 294 9.20 1.57 -11.36
CA TYR A 294 8.95 2.74 -10.53
C TYR A 294 9.11 4.02 -11.35
N THR A 295 10.24 4.20 -12.05
CA THR A 295 10.54 5.41 -12.81
C THR A 295 9.53 5.65 -13.93
N ALA A 296 9.09 4.60 -14.65
CA ALA A 296 8.04 4.72 -15.65
C ALA A 296 6.72 5.21 -15.05
N ALA A 297 6.26 4.59 -13.95
CA ALA A 297 5.02 4.98 -13.29
C ALA A 297 5.10 6.37 -12.64
N PHE A 298 6.25 6.70 -12.04
CA PHE A 298 6.53 7.98 -11.41
C PHE A 298 6.55 9.12 -12.43
N ASN A 299 7.23 8.96 -13.57
CA ASN A 299 7.21 9.95 -14.65
C ASN A 299 5.83 10.09 -15.31
N MET A 300 5.08 9.00 -15.50
CA MET A 300 3.70 9.09 -15.97
C MET A 300 2.83 9.90 -15.01
N LEU A 301 3.01 9.73 -13.69
CA LEU A 301 2.30 10.52 -12.68
C LEU A 301 2.79 11.98 -12.65
N SER A 302 4.11 12.23 -12.68
CA SER A 302 4.67 13.58 -12.64
C SER A 302 4.23 14.41 -13.84
N ASN A 303 4.09 13.82 -15.03
CA ASN A 303 3.53 14.52 -16.18
C ASN A 303 2.03 14.83 -16.02
N MET A 304 1.26 13.98 -15.35
CA MET A 304 -0.15 14.28 -15.04
C MET A 304 -0.28 15.38 -13.98
N LEU A 305 0.72 15.53 -13.11
CA LEU A 305 0.75 16.55 -12.06
C LEU A 305 1.34 17.89 -12.52
N PHE A 306 2.38 17.86 -13.38
CA PHE A 306 3.28 18.98 -13.68
C PHE A 306 3.68 19.10 -15.17
N SER A 307 3.09 18.31 -16.06
CA SER A 307 3.44 18.28 -17.50
C SER A 307 4.90 17.96 -17.84
N MET A 308 5.66 17.37 -16.90
CA MET A 308 7.08 17.03 -17.08
C MET A 308 7.51 15.73 -16.42
N ASP A 309 8.58 15.14 -16.94
CA ASP A 309 9.34 14.07 -16.31
C ASP A 309 10.16 14.60 -15.12
N PHE A 310 10.32 13.78 -14.09
CA PHE A 310 11.08 14.14 -12.89
C PHE A 310 12.46 13.49 -12.84
N GLU A 311 12.62 12.30 -13.42
CA GLU A 311 13.90 11.58 -13.48
C GLU A 311 14.03 10.83 -14.81
N ASP A 312 15.25 10.58 -15.29
CA ASP A 312 15.52 9.62 -16.37
C ASP A 312 15.55 8.17 -15.82
N PHE A 313 15.67 7.17 -16.71
CA PHE A 313 15.75 5.76 -16.32
C PHE A 313 17.08 5.36 -15.63
N GLU A 314 18.07 6.25 -15.60
CA GLU A 314 19.27 6.15 -14.77
C GLU A 314 19.08 6.81 -13.38
N GLY A 315 17.89 7.37 -13.11
CA GLY A 315 17.47 7.95 -11.83
C GLY A 315 17.87 9.42 -11.61
N LYS A 316 18.31 10.13 -12.66
CA LYS A 316 18.81 11.51 -12.58
C LYS A 316 17.73 12.52 -12.93
N GLY A 317 17.64 13.62 -12.18
CA GLY A 317 16.71 14.73 -12.46
C GLY A 317 16.23 15.43 -11.19
N ILE A 318 15.19 16.25 -11.31
CA ILE A 318 14.58 16.95 -10.15
C ILE A 318 13.93 15.99 -9.14
N GLY A 319 13.60 14.77 -9.57
CA GLY A 319 13.12 13.68 -8.73
C GLY A 319 14.21 12.79 -8.14
N GLU A 320 15.50 13.10 -8.34
CA GLU A 320 16.59 12.26 -7.84
C GLU A 320 16.47 12.02 -6.32
N GLY A 321 16.53 10.74 -5.93
CA GLY A 321 16.32 10.32 -4.55
C GLY A 321 14.85 10.27 -4.07
N MET A 322 13.86 10.72 -4.86
CA MET A 322 12.43 10.71 -4.50
C MET A 322 11.96 9.31 -4.07
N ARG A 323 12.37 8.25 -4.78
CA ARG A 323 12.09 6.85 -4.42
C ARG A 323 12.52 6.51 -2.99
N GLN A 324 13.67 7.02 -2.56
CA GLN A 324 14.21 6.81 -1.22
C GLN A 324 13.44 7.63 -0.17
N TYR A 325 13.14 8.90 -0.45
CA TYR A 325 12.36 9.75 0.45
C TYR A 325 10.94 9.19 0.65
N GLN A 326 10.24 8.81 -0.42
CA GLN A 326 8.93 8.15 -0.34
C GLN A 326 9.00 6.82 0.44
N THR A 327 9.98 5.97 0.14
CA THR A 327 10.16 4.69 0.87
C THR A 327 10.40 4.92 2.36
N LYS A 328 11.24 5.89 2.72
CA LYS A 328 11.54 6.26 4.11
C LYS A 328 10.32 6.87 4.81
N TYR A 329 9.56 7.72 4.11
CA TYR A 329 8.31 8.31 4.62
C TYR A 329 7.29 7.22 4.93
N ILE A 330 7.02 6.33 3.97
CA ILE A 330 6.12 5.18 4.11
C ILE A 330 6.54 4.27 5.27
N GLN A 331 7.82 3.89 5.35
CA GLN A 331 8.34 3.03 6.41
C GLN A 331 8.24 3.70 7.79
N THR A 332 8.48 5.01 7.89
CA THR A 332 8.38 5.76 9.14
C THR A 332 6.91 5.90 9.59
N ALA A 333 6.00 6.18 8.67
CA ALA A 333 4.56 6.30 8.94
C ALA A 333 3.89 4.96 9.26
N ALA A 334 4.44 3.84 8.77
CA ALA A 334 3.96 2.49 9.05
C ALA A 334 4.39 1.93 10.42
N VAL A 335 5.25 2.65 11.17
CA VAL A 335 5.65 2.22 12.53
C VAL A 335 4.46 2.37 13.49
N PRO A 336 4.00 1.30 14.17
CA PRO A 336 2.95 1.42 15.17
C PRO A 336 3.36 2.32 16.33
N GLN A 337 2.49 3.26 16.72
CA GLN A 337 2.73 4.18 17.83
C GLN A 337 2.18 3.63 19.14
N LEU A 338 2.92 3.79 20.24
CA LEU A 338 2.50 3.38 21.58
C LEU A 338 1.23 4.10 22.02
N SER A 339 1.07 5.39 21.69
CA SER A 339 -0.16 6.17 21.96
C SER A 339 -1.39 5.64 21.21
N ASP A 340 -1.20 5.02 20.05
CA ASP A 340 -2.30 4.38 19.29
C ASP A 340 -2.71 3.03 19.87
N LEU A 341 -1.74 2.27 20.41
CA LEU A 341 -1.96 0.97 21.04
C LEU A 341 -2.48 1.10 22.48
N PHE A 342 -2.07 2.15 23.19
CA PHE A 342 -2.34 2.38 24.61
C PHE A 342 -2.88 3.80 24.84
N PRO A 343 -4.21 4.03 24.71
CA PRO A 343 -4.81 5.36 24.83
C PRO A 343 -4.55 6.08 26.17
N ILE A 344 -4.17 5.35 27.23
CA ILE A 344 -3.72 5.93 28.51
C ILE A 344 -2.47 6.83 28.37
N LEU A 345 -1.68 6.65 27.31
CA LEU A 345 -0.54 7.49 26.98
C LEU A 345 -0.96 8.83 26.31
N GLY A 346 -2.23 9.01 25.97
CA GLY A 346 -2.74 10.24 25.39
C GLY A 346 -2.14 10.57 24.02
N THR A 347 -2.06 11.86 23.70
CA THR A 347 -1.70 12.38 22.37
C THR A 347 -0.20 12.60 22.15
N TRP A 348 0.65 12.28 23.14
CA TRP A 348 2.08 12.62 23.09
C TRP A 348 2.85 11.73 22.09
N ASP A 349 3.82 12.34 21.38
CA ASP A 349 4.65 11.67 20.38
C ASP A 349 5.90 11.01 21.01
N TYR A 350 5.67 9.95 21.78
CA TYR A 350 6.73 9.23 22.52
C TYR A 350 7.85 8.67 21.63
N GLN A 351 7.56 8.36 20.37
CA GLN A 351 8.53 7.79 19.43
C GLN A 351 9.12 8.84 18.49
N GLY A 352 8.73 10.12 18.60
CA GLY A 352 9.16 11.19 17.70
C GLY A 352 8.79 10.94 16.25
N MET A 353 7.63 10.34 15.98
CA MET A 353 7.17 10.05 14.62
C MET A 353 6.98 11.34 13.81
N TYR A 354 6.39 12.38 14.40
CA TYR A 354 6.17 13.66 13.70
C TYR A 354 7.50 14.34 13.37
N SER A 355 8.44 14.41 14.32
CA SER A 355 9.76 14.99 14.10
C SER A 355 10.63 14.19 13.12
N LYS A 356 10.38 12.88 12.95
CA LYS A 356 11.01 12.04 11.91
C LYS A 356 10.36 12.20 10.53
N LEU A 357 9.04 12.36 10.45
CA LEU A 357 8.30 12.46 9.19
C LEU A 357 8.43 13.84 8.53
N MET A 358 8.33 14.93 9.30
CA MET A 358 8.29 16.28 8.73
C MET A 358 9.53 16.65 7.87
N PRO A 359 10.78 16.32 8.25
CA PRO A 359 11.93 16.58 7.38
C PRO A 359 11.83 15.85 6.04
N ILE A 360 11.34 14.61 6.04
CA ILE A 360 11.17 13.81 4.81
C ILE A 360 10.05 14.38 3.94
N PHE A 361 8.93 14.81 4.56
CA PHE A 361 7.85 15.51 3.88
C PHE A 361 8.35 16.75 3.12
N TYR A 362 9.20 17.57 3.76
CA TYR A 362 9.77 18.73 3.10
C TYR A 362 10.79 18.39 2.01
N GLN A 363 11.59 17.32 2.18
CA GLN A 363 12.48 16.82 1.12
C GLN A 363 11.69 16.40 -0.13
N ILE A 364 10.54 15.74 0.06
CA ILE A 364 9.60 15.40 -1.02
C ILE A 364 9.04 16.67 -1.67
N CYS A 365 8.52 17.61 -0.88
CA CYS A 365 7.93 18.85 -1.40
C CYS A 365 8.92 19.78 -2.10
N ALA A 366 10.21 19.72 -1.74
CA ALA A 366 11.25 20.55 -2.34
C ALA A 366 11.36 20.32 -3.86
N ALA A 367 11.17 19.08 -4.33
CA ALA A 367 11.28 18.68 -5.74
C ALA A 367 10.34 19.45 -6.69
N TRP A 368 9.20 19.92 -6.19
CA TRP A 368 8.24 20.73 -6.98
C TRP A 368 8.04 22.15 -6.45
N SER A 369 8.71 22.54 -5.35
CA SER A 369 8.48 23.84 -4.72
C SER A 369 8.78 25.03 -5.62
N ASP A 370 9.76 24.92 -6.51
CA ASP A 370 10.08 25.97 -7.49
C ASP A 370 9.16 25.92 -8.73
N ILE A 371 8.69 24.73 -9.12
CA ILE A 371 7.66 24.56 -10.18
C ILE A 371 6.38 25.31 -9.78
N VAL A 372 5.92 25.15 -8.53
CA VAL A 372 4.74 25.86 -8.01
C VAL A 372 4.93 27.39 -8.05
N LYS A 373 6.10 27.89 -7.63
CA LYS A 373 6.43 29.33 -7.66
C LYS A 373 6.49 29.89 -9.08
N GLU A 374 7.09 29.15 -10.02
CA GLU A 374 7.17 29.54 -11.43
C GLU A 374 5.76 29.60 -12.04
N ARG A 375 4.97 28.53 -11.85
CA ARG A 375 3.64 28.40 -12.44
C ARG A 375 2.65 29.48 -11.97
N ARG A 376 2.82 30.02 -10.76
CA ARG A 376 2.07 31.19 -10.28
C ARG A 376 2.50 32.52 -10.89
N LYS A 377 3.78 32.67 -11.27
CA LYS A 377 4.31 33.91 -11.87
C LYS A 377 3.92 34.03 -13.34
N THR A 378 3.93 32.91 -14.07
CA THR A 378 3.47 32.85 -15.45
C THR A 378 1.95 32.94 -15.47
N ASN A 379 1.44 34.16 -15.59
CA ASN A 379 0.00 34.44 -15.68
C ASN A 379 -0.64 33.52 -16.75
N MET A 380 -1.62 32.70 -16.35
CA MET A 380 -2.03 31.52 -17.13
C MET A 380 -2.59 31.89 -18.50
N ASP A 381 -1.79 31.68 -19.55
CA ASP A 381 -2.28 31.68 -20.92
C ASP A 381 -3.28 30.52 -21.10
N VAL A 382 -4.53 30.90 -21.35
CA VAL A 382 -5.71 30.02 -21.38
C VAL A 382 -5.60 28.92 -22.45
N SER A 383 -4.68 29.07 -23.40
CA SER A 383 -4.43 28.16 -24.52
C SER A 383 -3.60 26.90 -24.18
N ARG A 384 -2.89 26.86 -23.03
CA ARG A 384 -1.91 25.80 -22.74
C ARG A 384 -2.53 24.54 -22.12
N ARG A 385 -1.95 23.36 -22.41
CA ARG A 385 -2.29 22.06 -21.79
C ARG A 385 -2.28 22.23 -20.26
N ARG A 386 -3.43 22.00 -19.61
CA ARG A 386 -3.57 22.07 -18.15
C ARG A 386 -3.23 20.73 -17.52
N ASP A 387 -2.43 20.76 -16.46
CA ASP A 387 -2.19 19.63 -15.57
C ASP A 387 -2.92 19.81 -14.22
N PHE A 388 -2.66 18.90 -13.27
CA PHE A 388 -3.29 18.96 -11.96
C PHE A 388 -2.82 20.16 -11.11
N LEU A 389 -1.55 20.56 -11.21
CA LEU A 389 -1.05 21.75 -10.52
C LEU A 389 -1.78 23.01 -11.01
N ASP A 390 -1.98 23.15 -12.32
CA ASP A 390 -2.79 24.22 -12.89
C ASP A 390 -4.20 24.24 -12.30
N ALA A 391 -4.86 23.09 -12.25
CA ALA A 391 -6.21 22.97 -11.74
C ALA A 391 -6.31 23.27 -10.23
N LEU A 392 -5.24 23.09 -9.45
CA LEU A 392 -5.17 23.52 -8.05
C LEU A 392 -4.95 25.03 -7.92
N ILE A 393 -4.06 25.61 -8.72
CA ILE A 393 -3.79 27.06 -8.73
C ILE A 393 -5.04 27.85 -9.16
N GLU A 394 -5.72 27.42 -10.23
CA GLU A 394 -6.96 28.03 -10.73
C GLU A 394 -8.10 28.00 -9.70
N LYS A 395 -8.15 26.96 -8.86
CA LYS A 395 -9.13 26.84 -7.76
C LYS A 395 -8.75 27.63 -6.50
N GLY A 396 -7.65 28.39 -6.53
CA GLY A 396 -7.24 29.27 -5.44
C GLY A 396 -6.56 28.58 -4.26
N PHE A 397 -6.09 27.33 -4.40
CA PHE A 397 -5.29 26.69 -3.35
C PHE A 397 -3.96 27.41 -3.15
N ILE A 398 -3.54 27.61 -1.90
CA ILE A 398 -2.22 28.19 -1.54
C ILE A 398 -1.12 27.11 -1.48
N ASP A 399 0.15 27.48 -1.49
CA ASP A 399 1.28 26.52 -1.59
C ASP A 399 1.30 25.51 -0.43
N GLU A 400 0.94 25.97 0.77
CA GLU A 400 0.82 25.15 1.98
C GLU A 400 -0.28 24.08 1.88
N GLN A 401 -1.26 24.30 0.99
CA GLN A 401 -2.34 23.37 0.68
C GLN A 401 -2.03 22.49 -0.54
N ILE A 402 -1.30 23.03 -1.53
CA ILE A 402 -0.89 22.30 -2.73
C ILE A 402 0.08 21.17 -2.39
N ASN A 403 1.06 21.42 -1.52
CA ASN A 403 2.07 20.42 -1.13
C ASN A 403 1.49 19.07 -0.65
N PRO A 404 0.57 19.01 0.36
CA PRO A 404 -0.07 17.76 0.77
C PRO A 404 -1.10 17.20 -0.21
N LEU A 405 -1.42 17.91 -1.31
CA LEU A 405 -2.25 17.40 -2.41
C LEU A 405 -1.41 16.82 -3.57
N LEU A 406 -0.12 17.12 -3.63
CA LEU A 406 0.83 16.57 -4.60
C LEU A 406 1.62 15.37 -4.06
N GLN A 407 1.68 15.20 -2.73
CA GLN A 407 2.20 14.00 -2.06
C GLN A 407 1.21 12.83 -2.09
#